data_AF-A0A935W7K1-F1
#
_entry.id   AF-A0A935W7K1-F1
#
_cell.length_a   1.000
_cell.length_b   1.000
_cell.length_c   1.000
_cell.angle_alpha   90.00
_cell.angle_beta   90.00
_cell.angle_gamma   90.00
#
_symmetry.space_group_name_H-M   'P 1'
#
loop_
_entity.id
_entity.type
_entity.pdbx_description
1 polymer ?
#
loop_
_entity_poly.entity_id
_entity_poly.type
_entity_poly.pdbx_seq_one_letter_code
_entity_poly.pdbx_strand_id
1 'polypeptide(L)'
;MKIIYQYAYLIISCYFIIISCSSNTEPTKPDIEYPTILYPIGRIKADSIQNSFNTSEIKISIDDYGLFSFTDFFERGNSNITDKSIAVKLAKESLLKYSKYSNITDTSTIELKDAVKNDISLTGFSDWIISFKNQKQDGIEVLHSEINVIVHDQVKRIIGHHFNDISIPKLNIFSKEKIQEKIVGHKFEAGGKGSSEVIITSDMIIKDKISKNIIWIELNDSIELHVVWNIPLGYSSEIIRWNFYLDILSGEILSYSKN
;
A
#
# COMPACT_ATOMS: atom_id res chain seq x y z
N MET A 1 -22.36 29.12 -68.87
CA MET A 1 -22.68 29.44 -67.46
C MET A 1 -22.86 28.24 -66.53
N LYS A 2 -22.86 26.98 -67.00
CA LYS A 2 -22.97 25.78 -66.13
C LYS A 2 -21.62 25.18 -65.68
N ILE A 3 -20.54 25.47 -66.41
CA ILE A 3 -19.22 24.86 -66.16
C ILE A 3 -18.50 25.54 -64.97
N ILE A 4 -18.74 26.83 -64.73
CA ILE A 4 -18.08 27.58 -63.64
C ILE A 4 -18.57 27.14 -62.25
N TYR A 5 -19.83 26.71 -62.12
CA TYR A 5 -20.38 26.22 -60.85
C TYR A 5 -19.87 24.83 -60.42
N GLN A 6 -19.42 24.01 -61.38
CA GLN A 6 -18.88 22.68 -61.09
C GLN A 6 -17.47 22.73 -60.49
N TYR A 7 -16.65 23.72 -60.91
CA TYR A 7 -15.31 23.91 -60.34
C TYR A 7 -15.35 24.59 -58.96
N ALA A 8 -16.36 25.43 -58.69
CA ALA A 8 -16.53 26.04 -57.36
C ALA A 8 -16.86 24.99 -56.27
N TYR A 9 -17.66 23.97 -56.59
CA TYR A 9 -17.98 22.89 -55.66
C TYR A 9 -16.79 21.98 -55.34
N LEU A 10 -15.91 21.74 -56.32
CA LEU A 10 -14.73 20.89 -56.15
C LEU A 10 -13.63 21.56 -55.29
N ILE A 11 -13.52 22.90 -55.36
CA ILE A 11 -12.58 23.68 -54.55
C ILE A 11 -13.07 23.78 -53.09
N ILE A 12 -14.38 23.90 -52.87
CA ILE A 12 -14.97 23.93 -51.52
C ILE A 12 -14.92 22.54 -50.85
N SER A 13 -15.10 21.44 -51.59
CA SER A 13 -14.97 20.09 -51.02
C SER A 13 -13.54 19.72 -50.65
N CYS A 14 -12.54 20.26 -51.35
CA CYS A 14 -11.13 20.08 -50.97
C CYS A 14 -10.73 20.91 -49.74
N TYR A 15 -11.39 22.04 -49.48
CA TYR A 15 -11.09 22.86 -48.28
C TYR A 15 -11.58 22.19 -46.97
N PHE A 16 -12.65 21.40 -47.03
CA PHE A 16 -13.13 20.64 -45.87
C PHE A 16 -12.29 19.41 -45.52
N ILE A 17 -11.46 18.90 -46.44
CA ILE A 17 -10.59 17.75 -46.18
C ILE A 17 -9.27 18.18 -45.51
N ILE A 18 -8.85 19.45 -45.68
CA ILE A 18 -7.59 19.95 -45.12
C ILE A 18 -7.75 20.44 -43.65
N ILE A 19 -8.98 20.64 -43.15
CA ILE A 19 -9.24 20.94 -41.73
C ILE A 19 -9.34 19.65 -40.89
N SER A 20 -9.29 18.46 -41.51
CA SER A 20 -9.39 17.18 -40.79
C SER A 20 -8.03 16.59 -40.39
N CYS A 21 -6.96 17.39 -40.36
CA CYS A 21 -5.67 16.94 -39.86
C CYS A 21 -5.17 17.85 -38.74
N SER A 22 -4.72 17.21 -37.67
CA SER A 22 -4.04 17.76 -36.49
C SER A 22 -4.90 18.44 -35.40
N SER A 23 -5.84 17.69 -34.83
CA SER A 23 -5.78 17.50 -33.38
C SER A 23 -5.22 16.10 -33.10
N ASN A 24 -3.96 15.87 -33.50
CA ASN A 24 -3.11 15.02 -32.69
C ASN A 24 -2.90 15.79 -31.39
N THR A 25 -3.91 15.79 -30.52
CA THR A 25 -3.58 15.58 -29.12
C THR A 25 -2.85 14.25 -29.15
N GLU A 26 -1.52 14.29 -29.17
CA GLU A 26 -0.76 13.29 -28.43
C GLU A 26 -1.57 13.06 -27.16
N PRO A 27 -1.90 11.82 -26.78
CA PRO A 27 -2.43 11.63 -25.45
C PRO A 27 -1.38 12.29 -24.58
N THR A 28 -1.72 13.44 -23.98
CA THR A 28 -0.87 14.12 -23.00
C THR A 28 -0.61 13.00 -22.04
N LYS A 29 0.59 12.41 -22.14
CA LYS A 29 1.01 11.33 -21.28
C LYS A 29 0.83 12.00 -19.93
N PRO A 30 -0.15 11.56 -19.11
CA PRO A 30 -0.23 12.17 -17.82
C PRO A 30 1.16 11.92 -17.23
N ASP A 31 1.83 13.00 -16.82
CA ASP A 31 3.00 12.91 -15.93
C ASP A 31 2.47 12.26 -14.66
N ILE A 32 2.24 10.95 -14.74
CA ILE A 32 1.97 10.14 -13.59
C ILE A 32 3.36 9.75 -13.13
N GLU A 33 3.86 10.47 -12.14
CA GLU A 33 4.91 9.94 -11.27
C GLU A 33 4.31 8.72 -10.56
N TYR A 34 4.29 7.59 -11.26
CA TYR A 34 3.79 6.30 -10.79
C TYR A 34 4.72 5.19 -11.29
N PRO A 35 5.09 4.22 -10.43
CA PRO A 35 4.74 4.12 -9.01
C PRO A 35 5.33 5.26 -8.17
N THR A 36 4.88 5.39 -6.92
CA THR A 36 5.55 6.28 -5.98
C THR A 36 6.85 5.61 -5.55
N ILE A 37 7.99 6.28 -5.70
CA ILE A 37 9.29 5.72 -5.35
C ILE A 37 9.85 6.45 -4.13
N LEU A 38 10.09 5.70 -3.06
CA LEU A 38 10.73 6.18 -1.84
C LEU A 38 12.20 5.72 -1.85
N TYR A 39 13.10 6.70 -1.90
CA TYR A 39 14.54 6.46 -1.89
C TYR A 39 15.10 6.46 -0.46
N PRO A 40 16.15 5.67 -0.19
CA PRO A 40 16.75 5.59 1.13
C PRO A 40 17.39 6.93 1.49
N ILE A 41 17.30 7.29 2.77
CA ILE A 41 17.86 8.56 3.28
C ILE A 41 19.38 8.49 3.47
N GLY A 42 19.97 7.31 3.25
CA GLY A 42 21.38 7.01 3.43
C GLY A 42 21.72 6.62 4.87
N ARG A 43 22.60 5.62 5.00
CA ARG A 43 22.96 5.00 6.29
C ARG A 43 23.44 5.99 7.35
N ILE A 44 24.27 6.97 6.98
CA ILE A 44 24.78 7.99 7.91
C ILE A 44 23.62 8.78 8.55
N LYS A 45 22.60 9.11 7.76
CA LYS A 45 21.43 9.85 8.23
C LYS A 45 20.52 8.96 9.06
N ALA A 46 20.28 7.72 8.63
CA ALA A 46 19.53 6.73 9.39
C ALA A 46 20.17 6.49 10.78
N ASP A 47 21.48 6.24 10.84
CA ASP A 47 22.24 6.06 12.08
C ASP A 47 22.17 7.31 12.98
N SER A 48 22.25 8.50 12.39
CA SER A 48 22.11 9.75 13.15
C SER A 48 20.72 9.89 13.77
N ILE A 49 19.66 9.49 13.07
CA ILE A 49 18.29 9.52 13.60
C ILE A 49 18.14 8.45 14.69
N GLN A 50 18.60 7.23 14.44
CA GLN A 50 18.57 6.14 15.41
C GLN A 50 19.28 6.53 16.72
N ASN A 51 20.44 7.17 16.64
CA ASN A 51 21.17 7.66 17.80
C ASN A 51 20.43 8.74 18.59
N SER A 52 19.57 9.54 17.94
CA SER A 52 18.74 10.52 18.64
C SER A 52 17.68 9.87 19.55
N PHE A 53 17.32 8.61 19.29
CA PHE A 53 16.41 7.82 20.11
C PHE A 53 17.12 7.01 21.20
N ASN A 54 18.43 6.74 21.07
CA ASN A 54 19.19 5.95 22.04
C ASN A 54 19.28 6.61 23.44
N THR A 55 19.09 7.93 23.53
CA THR A 55 19.02 8.68 24.79
C THR A 55 17.59 8.90 25.29
N SER A 56 16.59 8.40 24.57
CA SER A 56 15.18 8.61 24.89
C SER A 56 14.61 7.42 25.67
N GLU A 57 13.54 7.67 26.44
CA GLU A 57 12.86 6.61 27.20
C GLU A 57 12.04 5.65 26.32
N ILE A 58 12.03 5.89 25.00
CA ILE A 58 11.36 5.10 23.96
C ILE A 58 12.41 4.39 23.10
N LYS A 59 12.20 3.11 22.81
CA LYS A 59 13.02 2.37 21.86
C LYS A 59 12.29 2.32 20.53
N ILE A 60 12.83 3.03 19.56
CA ILE A 60 12.34 3.07 18.18
C ILE A 60 13.47 2.58 17.30
N SER A 61 13.15 1.71 16.36
CA SER A 61 14.05 1.33 15.27
C SER A 61 13.66 2.13 14.03
N ILE A 62 14.62 2.75 13.37
CA ILE A 62 14.42 3.53 12.14
C ILE A 62 14.94 2.72 10.96
N ASP A 63 14.16 2.63 9.89
CA ASP A 63 14.55 1.96 8.66
C ASP A 63 15.42 2.84 7.75
N ASP A 64 15.88 2.28 6.64
CA ASP A 64 16.76 2.95 5.68
C ASP A 64 16.07 4.13 4.95
N TYR A 65 14.76 4.27 5.09
CA TYR A 65 13.93 5.33 4.52
C TYR A 65 13.62 6.43 5.53
N GLY A 66 14.09 6.30 6.77
CA GLY A 66 13.87 7.28 7.83
C GLY A 66 12.50 7.19 8.47
N LEU A 67 11.82 6.05 8.34
CA LEU A 67 10.53 5.76 8.97
C LEU A 67 10.72 4.72 10.09
N PHE A 68 9.66 4.41 10.84
CA PHE A 68 9.72 3.37 11.86
C PHE A 68 9.84 1.98 11.23
N SER A 69 10.85 1.21 11.63
CA SER A 69 11.06 -0.13 11.12
C SER A 69 9.92 -1.10 11.49
N PHE A 70 9.66 -2.06 10.59
CA PHE A 70 8.79 -3.22 10.85
C PHE A 70 9.51 -4.33 11.61
N THR A 71 10.84 -4.29 11.70
CA THR A 71 11.66 -5.33 12.34
C THR A 71 12.23 -4.81 13.64
N ASP A 72 11.94 -5.49 14.76
CA ASP A 72 12.75 -5.50 15.99
C ASP A 72 12.02 -6.30 17.11
N PHE A 73 12.76 -6.82 18.09
CA PHE A 73 12.23 -7.68 19.15
C PHE A 73 11.40 -6.89 20.15
N PHE A 74 10.21 -7.38 20.51
CA PHE A 74 9.34 -6.72 21.48
C PHE A 74 10.08 -6.61 22.82
N GLU A 75 10.61 -5.44 23.16
CA GLU A 75 10.94 -5.15 24.54
C GLU A 75 9.61 -5.05 25.28
N ARG A 76 9.45 -5.97 26.23
CA ARG A 76 8.22 -6.14 27.00
C ARG A 76 8.41 -5.58 28.39
N GLY A 77 7.30 -5.33 29.07
CA GLY A 77 7.35 -4.95 30.47
C GLY A 77 6.00 -4.87 31.12
N ASN A 78 5.96 -4.09 32.19
CA ASN A 78 4.78 -3.99 33.04
C ASN A 78 4.18 -2.59 32.94
N SER A 79 2.86 -2.56 32.88
CA SER A 79 2.05 -1.34 32.91
C SER A 79 1.16 -1.34 34.16
N ASN A 80 1.12 -0.20 34.84
CA ASN A 80 0.12 0.11 35.85
C ASN A 80 -1.18 0.64 35.23
N ILE A 81 -1.20 0.92 33.92
CA ILE A 81 -2.40 1.36 33.21
C ILE A 81 -3.41 0.22 33.15
N THR A 82 -4.61 0.47 33.67
CA THR A 82 -5.74 -0.46 33.64
C THR A 82 -6.79 -0.08 32.61
N ASP A 83 -6.88 1.21 32.26
CA ASP A 83 -7.84 1.73 31.30
C ASP A 83 -7.30 1.70 29.87
N LYS A 84 -7.99 0.95 29.01
CA LYS A 84 -7.71 0.85 27.56
C LYS A 84 -7.68 2.21 26.89
N SER A 85 -8.58 3.13 27.25
CA SER A 85 -8.69 4.44 26.63
C SER A 85 -7.44 5.30 26.88
N ILE A 86 -6.84 5.18 28.07
CA ILE A 86 -5.60 5.87 28.43
C ILE A 86 -4.44 5.32 27.59
N ALA A 87 -4.30 3.99 27.49
CA ALA A 87 -3.24 3.35 26.70
C ALA A 87 -3.35 3.73 25.20
N VAL A 88 -4.56 3.71 24.64
CA VAL A 88 -4.81 4.13 23.25
C VAL A 88 -4.49 5.61 23.06
N LYS A 89 -4.87 6.47 24.01
CA LYS A 89 -4.56 7.90 23.96
C LYS A 89 -3.04 8.14 23.92
N LEU A 90 -2.28 7.51 24.82
CA LEU A 90 -0.82 7.61 24.85
C LEU A 90 -0.18 7.14 23.53
N ALA A 91 -0.70 6.04 22.96
CA ALA A 91 -0.23 5.57 21.66
C ALA A 91 -0.45 6.61 20.56
N LYS A 92 -1.66 7.16 20.45
CA LYS A 92 -1.99 8.21 19.46
C LYS A 92 -1.14 9.48 19.65
N GLU A 93 -0.99 9.95 20.89
CA GLU A 93 -0.17 11.12 21.21
C GLU A 93 1.31 10.92 20.84
N SER A 94 1.85 9.72 21.06
CA SER A 94 3.23 9.40 20.68
C SER A 94 3.41 9.38 19.16
N LEU A 95 2.46 8.82 18.41
CA LEU A 95 2.50 8.84 16.95
C LEU A 95 2.50 10.26 16.39
N LEU A 96 1.74 11.17 17.01
CA LEU A 96 1.72 12.59 16.64
C LEU A 96 3.03 13.31 17.04
N LYS A 97 3.55 13.04 18.24
CA LYS A 97 4.84 13.57 18.71
C LYS A 97 5.99 13.22 17.76
N TYR A 98 5.96 12.01 17.22
CA TYR A 98 6.95 11.51 16.26
C TYR A 98 6.43 11.48 14.81
N SER A 99 5.51 12.40 14.48
CA SER A 99 4.86 12.52 13.16
C SER A 99 5.83 12.53 11.98
N LYS A 100 7.03 13.10 12.16
CA LYS A 100 8.10 13.09 11.15
C LYS A 100 8.52 11.70 10.67
N TYR A 101 8.39 10.68 11.53
CA TYR A 101 8.82 9.30 11.26
C TYR A 101 7.64 8.34 11.13
N SER A 102 6.49 8.69 11.69
CA SER A 102 5.24 7.93 11.58
C SER A 102 4.43 8.31 10.34
N ASN A 103 4.67 9.49 9.77
CA ASN A 103 3.82 10.16 8.77
C ASN A 103 2.37 10.42 9.23
N ILE A 104 2.10 10.38 10.53
CA ILE A 104 0.78 10.66 11.10
C ILE A 104 0.74 12.08 11.65
N THR A 105 0.01 12.96 10.96
CA THR A 105 -0.23 14.36 11.37
C THR A 105 -1.61 14.57 12.00
N ASP A 106 -2.56 13.66 11.74
CA ASP A 106 -3.90 13.66 12.33
C ASP A 106 -4.27 12.26 12.83
N THR A 107 -4.46 12.14 14.15
CA THR A 107 -4.79 10.87 14.80
C THR A 107 -6.25 10.44 14.62
N SER A 108 -7.09 11.29 14.00
CA SER A 108 -8.45 10.94 13.59
C SER A 108 -8.47 9.98 12.39
N THR A 109 -7.40 9.99 11.58
CA THR A 109 -7.25 9.15 10.38
C THR A 109 -6.81 7.72 10.70
N ILE A 110 -6.32 7.46 11.91
CA ILE A 110 -5.88 6.12 12.36
C ILE A 110 -7.01 5.39 13.09
N GLU A 111 -7.40 4.26 12.51
CA GLU A 111 -8.42 3.36 13.06
C GLU A 111 -7.78 2.33 14.01
N LEU A 112 -8.32 2.19 15.21
CA LEU A 112 -7.91 1.14 16.14
C LEU A 112 -8.33 -0.23 15.58
N LYS A 113 -7.38 -1.16 15.45
CA LYS A 113 -7.63 -2.57 15.14
C LYS A 113 -7.91 -3.33 16.43
N ASP A 114 -6.98 -3.24 17.39
CA ASP A 114 -7.10 -3.88 18.68
C ASP A 114 -6.29 -3.13 19.75
N ALA A 115 -6.64 -3.34 21.02
CA ALA A 115 -5.84 -2.93 22.16
C ALA A 115 -5.96 -4.01 23.23
N VAL A 116 -4.89 -4.76 23.40
CA VAL A 116 -4.81 -5.92 24.28
C VAL A 116 -3.88 -5.60 25.43
N LYS A 117 -4.37 -5.76 26.65
CA LYS A 117 -3.51 -5.80 27.83
C LYS A 117 -3.00 -7.22 28.02
N ASN A 118 -1.69 -7.39 28.10
CA ASN A 118 -1.13 -8.69 28.42
C ASN A 118 -1.42 -9.06 29.88
N ASP A 119 -1.71 -10.34 30.07
CA ASP A 119 -1.84 -10.92 31.40
C ASP A 119 -0.45 -11.34 31.88
N ILE A 120 -0.06 -10.78 33.02
CA ILE A 120 1.23 -11.07 33.66
C ILE A 120 1.37 -12.55 34.01
N SER A 121 0.28 -13.23 34.33
CA SER A 121 0.28 -14.66 34.67
C SER A 121 0.58 -15.57 33.48
N LEU A 122 0.26 -15.11 32.26
CA LEU A 122 0.46 -15.88 31.02
C LEU A 122 1.78 -15.54 30.33
N THR A 123 2.18 -14.26 30.37
CA THR A 123 3.29 -13.77 29.53
C THR A 123 4.48 -13.27 30.34
N GLY A 124 4.34 -13.08 31.65
CA GLY A 124 5.34 -12.39 32.49
C GLY A 124 5.32 -10.87 32.34
N PHE A 125 4.40 -10.32 31.54
CA PHE A 125 4.30 -8.90 31.19
C PHE A 125 2.86 -8.40 31.36
N SER A 126 2.69 -7.13 31.75
CA SER A 126 1.39 -6.47 31.86
C SER A 126 1.22 -5.26 30.95
N ASP A 127 2.08 -5.14 29.93
CA ASP A 127 2.04 -4.10 28.92
C ASP A 127 0.78 -4.15 28.03
N TRP A 128 0.49 -3.00 27.42
CA TRP A 128 -0.53 -2.87 26.40
C TRP A 128 0.10 -2.96 25.01
N ILE A 129 -0.52 -3.75 24.14
CA ILE A 129 -0.23 -3.77 22.70
C ILE A 129 -1.41 -3.10 22.00
N ILE A 130 -1.16 -1.94 21.41
CA ILE A 130 -2.13 -1.15 20.66
C ILE A 130 -1.83 -1.30 19.18
N SER A 131 -2.76 -1.92 18.44
CA SER A 131 -2.62 -2.15 17.01
C SER A 131 -3.58 -1.23 16.26
N PHE A 132 -3.05 -0.47 15.30
CA PHE A 132 -3.84 0.31 14.34
C PHE A 132 -3.96 -0.46 13.03
N LYS A 133 -5.08 -0.26 12.32
CA LYS A 133 -5.28 -0.84 10.98
C LYS A 133 -4.30 -0.23 9.97
N ASN A 134 -4.20 -0.87 8.81
CA ASN A 134 -3.53 -0.31 7.64
C ASN A 134 -4.04 1.11 7.33
N GLN A 135 -3.14 1.96 6.85
CA GLN A 135 -3.51 3.27 6.36
C GLN A 135 -4.42 3.20 5.13
N LYS A 136 -5.19 4.26 4.91
CA LYS A 136 -5.99 4.46 3.70
C LYS A 136 -5.53 5.73 3.01
N GLN A 137 -5.20 5.63 1.72
CA GLN A 137 -4.98 6.79 0.85
C GLN A 137 -6.14 6.88 -0.14
N ASP A 138 -6.88 7.99 -0.13
CA ASP A 138 -8.08 8.21 -0.97
C ASP A 138 -9.09 7.05 -0.92
N GLY A 139 -9.23 6.44 0.26
CA GLY A 139 -10.12 5.29 0.49
C GLY A 139 -9.56 3.94 0.05
N ILE A 140 -8.37 3.89 -0.55
CA ILE A 140 -7.66 2.66 -0.91
C ILE A 140 -6.76 2.24 0.25
N GLU A 141 -6.91 1.01 0.74
CA GLU A 141 -6.07 0.46 1.80
C GLU A 141 -4.66 0.17 1.29
N VAL A 142 -3.65 0.66 2.03
CA VAL A 142 -2.23 0.36 1.81
C VAL A 142 -1.86 -0.84 2.66
N LEU A 143 -1.69 -1.99 2.04
CA LEU A 143 -1.44 -3.25 2.75
C LEU A 143 -0.10 -3.21 3.49
N HIS A 144 -0.05 -3.93 4.61
CA HIS A 144 1.14 -4.05 5.46
C HIS A 144 1.69 -2.70 5.94
N SER A 145 0.79 -1.79 6.29
CA SER A 145 1.11 -0.48 6.88
C SER A 145 0.57 -0.32 8.30
N GLU A 146 0.13 -1.42 8.92
CA GLU A 146 -0.33 -1.44 10.31
C GLU A 146 0.77 -0.92 11.25
N ILE A 147 0.38 -0.07 12.19
CA ILE A 147 1.28 0.41 13.24
C ILE A 147 0.92 -0.27 14.56
N ASN A 148 1.93 -0.81 15.23
CA ASN A 148 1.81 -1.40 16.55
C ASN A 148 2.58 -0.56 17.58
N VAL A 149 1.96 -0.28 18.71
CA VAL A 149 2.54 0.52 19.79
C VAL A 149 2.49 -0.25 21.09
N ILE A 150 3.64 -0.38 21.76
CA ILE A 150 3.73 -0.99 23.09
C ILE A 150 3.72 0.11 24.15
N VAL A 151 2.79 0.00 25.09
CA VAL A 151 2.60 0.98 26.17
C VAL A 151 2.76 0.31 27.53
N HIS A 152 3.71 0.81 28.31
CA HIS A 152 3.85 0.49 29.74
C HIS A 152 3.06 1.56 30.52
N ASP A 153 3.73 2.36 31.34
CA ASP A 153 3.19 3.63 31.87
C ASP A 153 3.42 4.81 30.89
N GLN A 154 4.21 4.55 29.86
CA GLN A 154 4.49 5.44 28.73
C GLN A 154 4.71 4.59 27.48
N VAL A 155 4.72 5.23 26.30
CA VAL A 155 5.05 4.53 25.06
C VAL A 155 6.50 4.11 25.07
N LYS A 156 6.73 2.80 24.94
CA LYS A 156 8.07 2.21 24.92
C LYS A 156 8.53 1.82 23.54
N ARG A 157 7.60 1.58 22.62
CA ARG A 157 7.93 1.16 21.27
C ARG A 157 6.84 1.50 20.27
N ILE A 158 7.27 1.80 19.05
CA ILE A 158 6.41 1.95 17.86
C ILE A 158 7.03 1.10 16.75
N ILE A 159 6.20 0.33 16.05
CA ILE A 159 6.61 -0.60 14.99
C ILE A 159 5.69 -0.39 13.79
N GLY A 160 6.29 -0.32 12.61
CA GLY A 160 5.61 -0.02 11.36
C GLY A 160 5.34 1.46 11.17
N HIS A 161 5.04 1.83 9.93
CA HIS A 161 4.85 3.21 9.53
C HIS A 161 3.80 3.37 8.44
N HIS A 162 3.32 4.59 8.30
CA HIS A 162 2.52 5.05 7.19
C HIS A 162 3.41 5.66 6.11
N PHE A 163 2.95 5.65 4.87
CA PHE A 163 3.62 6.27 3.72
C PHE A 163 2.88 7.56 3.36
N ASN A 164 3.62 8.63 3.10
CA ASN A 164 3.09 9.90 2.61
C ASN A 164 3.15 9.99 1.08
N ASP A 165 2.41 10.94 0.52
CA ASP A 165 2.53 11.39 -0.87
C ASP A 165 2.40 10.25 -1.92
N ILE A 166 1.58 9.23 -1.62
CA ILE A 166 1.35 8.12 -2.53
C ILE A 166 0.56 8.60 -3.76
N SER A 167 1.21 8.56 -4.91
CA SER A 167 0.62 8.83 -6.22
C SER A 167 -0.35 7.73 -6.63
N ILE A 168 -1.63 8.11 -6.77
CA ILE A 168 -2.69 7.22 -7.26
C ILE A 168 -3.02 7.62 -8.71
N PRO A 169 -2.84 6.72 -9.69
CA PRO A 169 -3.16 7.03 -11.06
C PRO A 169 -4.67 7.24 -11.23
N LYS A 170 -5.04 8.36 -11.86
CA LYS A 170 -6.45 8.70 -12.14
C LYS A 170 -7.06 7.78 -13.21
N LEU A 171 -6.22 7.22 -14.08
CA LEU A 171 -6.65 6.31 -15.13
C LEU A 171 -6.70 4.88 -14.59
N ASN A 172 -7.88 4.28 -14.65
CA ASN A 172 -8.05 2.85 -14.41
C ASN A 172 -8.14 2.13 -15.75
N ILE A 173 -7.00 1.64 -16.27
CA ILE A 173 -6.91 1.08 -17.62
C ILE A 173 -7.65 -0.26 -17.72
N PHE A 174 -7.60 -1.07 -16.65
CA PHE A 174 -8.22 -2.39 -16.63
C PHE A 174 -9.46 -2.43 -15.73
N SER A 175 -10.55 -2.95 -16.29
CA SER A 175 -11.72 -3.32 -15.47
C SER A 175 -11.44 -4.58 -14.66
N LYS A 176 -12.27 -4.80 -13.63
CA LYS A 176 -12.22 -5.99 -12.79
C LYS A 176 -12.36 -7.28 -13.61
N GLU A 177 -13.20 -7.28 -14.64
CA GLU A 177 -13.43 -8.41 -15.54
C GLU A 177 -12.20 -8.71 -16.39
N LYS A 178 -11.61 -7.66 -16.98
CA LYS A 178 -10.41 -7.81 -17.83
C LYS A 178 -9.21 -8.33 -17.05
N ILE A 179 -9.08 -7.96 -15.78
CA ILE A 179 -8.03 -8.48 -14.89
C ILE A 179 -8.26 -9.94 -14.49
N GLN A 180 -9.51 -10.34 -14.27
CA GLN A 180 -9.84 -11.75 -14.05
C GLN A 180 -9.44 -12.61 -15.26
N GLU A 181 -9.76 -12.16 -16.47
CA GLU A 181 -9.38 -12.87 -17.69
C GLU A 181 -7.86 -12.97 -17.85
N LYS A 182 -7.13 -11.92 -17.49
CA LYS A 182 -5.66 -11.85 -17.62
C LYS A 182 -4.92 -12.83 -16.71
N ILE A 183 -5.44 -13.11 -15.51
CA ILE A 183 -4.76 -14.00 -14.55
C ILE A 183 -5.09 -15.49 -14.80
N VAL A 184 -6.19 -15.81 -15.46
CA VAL A 184 -6.53 -17.21 -15.78
C VAL A 184 -5.47 -17.82 -16.71
N GLY A 185 -5.03 -19.03 -16.37
CA GLY A 185 -3.96 -19.74 -17.08
C GLY A 185 -2.56 -19.39 -16.60
N HIS A 186 -2.40 -18.37 -15.74
CA HIS A 186 -1.11 -18.07 -15.13
C HIS A 186 -0.67 -19.21 -14.20
N LYS A 187 0.62 -19.51 -14.23
CA LYS A 187 1.24 -20.60 -13.48
C LYS A 187 2.08 -20.02 -12.35
N PHE A 188 1.93 -20.57 -11.15
CA PHE A 188 2.74 -20.14 -10.00
C PHE A 188 3.09 -21.32 -9.11
N GLU A 189 4.12 -21.15 -8.29
CA GLU A 189 4.51 -22.17 -7.32
C GLU A 189 3.73 -22.00 -6.02
N ALA A 190 2.93 -23.01 -5.68
CA ALA A 190 2.27 -23.09 -4.38
C ALA A 190 3.31 -23.53 -3.33
N GLY A 191 3.91 -22.56 -2.61
CA GLY A 191 4.99 -22.80 -1.66
C GLY A 191 4.71 -23.93 -0.64
N GLY A 192 5.74 -24.76 -0.40
CA GLY A 192 5.74 -25.94 0.49
C GLY A 192 6.90 -26.90 0.18
N LYS A 193 7.09 -27.96 0.98
CA LYS A 193 8.06 -29.03 0.64
C LYS A 193 7.56 -29.79 -0.59
N GLY A 194 8.27 -29.66 -1.71
CA GLY A 194 7.93 -30.30 -2.99
C GLY A 194 7.05 -29.44 -3.90
N SER A 195 7.32 -28.13 -3.97
CA SER A 195 6.62 -27.10 -4.77
C SER A 195 5.93 -27.67 -6.01
N SER A 196 4.60 -27.68 -5.97
CA SER A 196 3.77 -28.05 -7.11
C SER A 196 3.36 -26.79 -7.85
N GLU A 197 3.57 -26.78 -9.17
CA GLU A 197 3.07 -25.73 -10.04
C GLU A 197 1.54 -25.79 -10.06
N VAL A 198 0.89 -24.65 -9.80
CA VAL A 198 -0.56 -24.50 -9.86
C VAL A 198 -0.89 -23.56 -11.01
N ILE A 199 -1.89 -23.95 -11.80
CA ILE A 199 -2.45 -23.12 -12.88
C ILE A 199 -3.72 -22.48 -12.35
N ILE A 200 -3.81 -21.16 -12.45
CA ILE A 200 -4.99 -20.40 -12.01
C ILE A 200 -6.14 -20.68 -12.95
N THR A 201 -7.26 -21.19 -12.43
CA THR A 201 -8.51 -21.34 -13.18
C THR A 201 -9.52 -20.27 -12.77
N SER A 202 -10.53 -20.02 -13.61
CA SER A 202 -11.57 -19.04 -13.28
C SER A 202 -12.33 -19.40 -12.00
N ASP A 203 -12.45 -20.69 -11.67
CA ASP A 203 -13.18 -21.15 -10.48
C ASP A 203 -12.41 -20.91 -9.19
N MET A 204 -11.09 -20.73 -9.28
CA MET A 204 -10.27 -20.37 -8.12
C MET A 204 -10.46 -18.91 -7.70
N ILE A 205 -10.94 -18.04 -8.59
CA ILE A 205 -11.03 -16.60 -8.35
C ILE A 205 -12.27 -16.30 -7.50
N ILE A 206 -12.07 -15.69 -6.33
CA ILE A 206 -13.17 -15.26 -5.45
C ILE A 206 -13.62 -13.86 -5.88
N LYS A 207 -14.46 -13.84 -6.92
CA LYS A 207 -14.79 -12.63 -7.70
C LYS A 207 -15.36 -11.49 -6.86
N ASP A 208 -16.20 -11.77 -5.87
CA ASP A 208 -16.83 -10.77 -5.00
C ASP A 208 -15.83 -10.06 -4.08
N LYS A 209 -14.65 -10.65 -3.84
CA LYS A 209 -13.62 -10.09 -2.96
C LYS A 209 -12.49 -9.35 -3.67
N ILE A 210 -12.50 -9.30 -5.01
CA ILE A 210 -11.53 -8.50 -5.77
C ILE A 210 -11.71 -7.02 -5.45
N SER A 211 -10.63 -6.38 -5.04
CA SER A 211 -10.59 -4.99 -4.58
C SER A 211 -9.32 -4.28 -5.08
N LYS A 212 -9.31 -2.95 -4.96
CA LYS A 212 -8.08 -2.16 -5.17
C LYS A 212 -7.37 -2.02 -3.84
N ASN A 213 -6.06 -2.22 -3.86
CA ASN A 213 -5.17 -1.99 -2.74
C ASN A 213 -3.95 -1.21 -3.20
N ILE A 214 -3.20 -0.67 -2.26
CA ILE A 214 -1.82 -0.26 -2.50
C ILE A 214 -0.91 -1.28 -1.84
N ILE A 215 0.11 -1.73 -2.55
CA ILE A 215 1.19 -2.53 -1.97
C ILE A 215 2.50 -1.78 -2.10
N TRP A 216 3.43 -2.07 -1.21
CA TRP A 216 4.80 -1.61 -1.31
C TRP A 216 5.71 -2.81 -1.61
N ILE A 217 6.71 -2.59 -2.45
CA ILE A 217 7.69 -3.61 -2.85
C ILE A 217 9.08 -2.97 -2.74
N GLU A 218 10.01 -3.68 -2.12
CA GLU A 218 11.41 -3.29 -2.15
C GLU A 218 12.05 -3.76 -3.47
N LEU A 219 12.54 -2.80 -4.25
CA LEU A 219 13.22 -3.05 -5.53
C LEU A 219 14.41 -2.10 -5.67
N ASN A 220 15.58 -2.65 -6.00
CA ASN A 220 16.81 -1.88 -6.27
C ASN A 220 17.13 -0.84 -5.18
N ASP A 221 17.12 -1.24 -3.91
CA ASP A 221 17.35 -0.36 -2.75
C ASP A 221 16.34 0.80 -2.61
N SER A 222 15.14 0.67 -3.18
CA SER A 222 14.04 1.63 -3.04
C SER A 222 12.73 0.92 -2.69
N ILE A 223 11.77 1.64 -2.11
CA ILE A 223 10.39 1.17 -1.99
C ILE A 223 9.58 1.75 -3.13
N GLU A 224 8.92 0.89 -3.89
CA GLU A 224 7.92 1.26 -4.89
C GLU A 224 6.51 1.00 -4.33
N LEU A 225 5.64 2.01 -4.32
CA LEU A 225 4.24 1.86 -3.97
C LEU A 225 3.36 1.83 -5.22
N HIS A 226 2.65 0.72 -5.39
CA HIS A 226 1.80 0.44 -6.54
C HIS A 226 0.34 0.35 -6.14
N VAL A 227 -0.53 0.93 -6.97
CA VAL A 227 -1.96 0.67 -6.90
C VAL A 227 -2.24 -0.60 -7.70
N VAL A 228 -2.79 -1.59 -7.03
CA VAL A 228 -2.99 -2.93 -7.58
C VAL A 228 -4.44 -3.37 -7.48
N TRP A 229 -4.81 -4.26 -8.39
CA TRP A 229 -5.92 -5.19 -8.19
C TRP A 229 -5.45 -6.33 -7.30
N ASN A 230 -6.10 -6.49 -6.15
CA ASN A 230 -5.96 -7.65 -5.29
C ASN A 230 -6.97 -8.72 -5.72
N ILE A 231 -6.47 -9.86 -6.19
CA ILE A 231 -7.26 -10.98 -6.68
C ILE A 231 -7.10 -12.16 -5.71
N PRO A 232 -8.07 -12.36 -4.80
CA PRO A 232 -8.05 -13.49 -3.90
C PRO A 232 -8.40 -14.78 -4.63
N LEU A 233 -7.59 -15.81 -4.41
CA LEU A 233 -7.78 -17.16 -4.92
C LEU A 233 -8.08 -18.14 -3.78
N GLY A 234 -8.98 -19.08 -4.02
CA GLY A 234 -9.35 -20.12 -3.08
C GLY A 234 -10.03 -21.32 -3.76
N TYR A 235 -10.20 -22.41 -3.02
CA TYR A 235 -11.00 -23.55 -3.49
C TYR A 235 -12.49 -23.40 -3.15
N SER A 236 -12.82 -22.40 -2.33
CA SER A 236 -14.17 -21.99 -1.99
C SER A 236 -14.20 -20.47 -1.80
N SER A 237 -15.37 -19.85 -1.87
CA SER A 237 -15.55 -18.41 -1.65
C SER A 237 -15.15 -17.95 -0.25
N GLU A 238 -15.10 -18.85 0.72
CA GLU A 238 -14.79 -18.55 2.12
C GLU A 238 -13.30 -18.62 2.42
N ILE A 239 -12.55 -19.51 1.75
CA ILE A 239 -11.16 -19.81 2.10
C ILE A 239 -10.23 -19.22 1.05
N ILE A 240 -9.74 -17.99 1.31
CA ILE A 240 -8.68 -17.38 0.52
C ILE A 240 -7.36 -18.06 0.89
N ARG A 241 -6.68 -18.64 -0.10
CA ARG A 241 -5.37 -19.28 0.04
C ARG A 241 -4.23 -18.40 -0.46
N TRP A 242 -4.49 -17.64 -1.52
CA TRP A 242 -3.52 -16.74 -2.12
C TRP A 242 -4.15 -15.42 -2.49
N ASN A 243 -3.37 -14.35 -2.48
CA ASN A 243 -3.75 -13.07 -3.08
C ASN A 243 -2.73 -12.74 -4.16
N PHE A 244 -3.21 -12.40 -5.36
CA PHE A 244 -2.37 -11.91 -6.44
C PHE A 244 -2.55 -10.41 -6.59
N TYR A 245 -1.44 -9.70 -6.76
CA TYR A 245 -1.42 -8.25 -6.86
C TYR A 245 -0.98 -7.84 -8.26
N LEU A 246 -1.93 -7.32 -9.04
CA LEU A 246 -1.70 -6.90 -10.42
C LEU A 246 -1.71 -5.39 -10.53
N ASP A 247 -0.70 -4.81 -11.16
CA ASP A 247 -0.60 -3.37 -11.39
C ASP A 247 -1.83 -2.83 -12.14
N ILE A 248 -2.40 -1.71 -11.69
CA ILE A 248 -3.63 -1.17 -12.26
C ILE A 248 -3.46 -0.60 -13.68
N LEU A 249 -2.23 -0.23 -14.08
CA LEU A 249 -1.90 0.36 -15.37
C LEU A 249 -1.36 -0.64 -16.37
N SER A 250 -0.45 -1.54 -15.97
CA SER A 250 0.14 -2.56 -16.85
C SER A 250 -0.61 -3.89 -16.82
N GLY A 251 -1.30 -4.19 -15.71
CA GLY A 251 -1.90 -5.49 -15.44
C GLY A 251 -0.86 -6.60 -15.26
N GLU A 252 0.41 -6.26 -15.03
CA GLU A 252 1.46 -7.22 -14.69
C GLU A 252 1.27 -7.71 -13.25
N ILE A 253 1.60 -8.97 -12.99
CA ILE A 253 1.62 -9.52 -11.64
C ILE A 253 2.90 -9.02 -10.97
N LEU A 254 2.74 -8.20 -9.94
CA LEU A 254 3.87 -7.65 -9.19
C LEU A 254 4.30 -8.58 -8.06
N SER A 255 3.34 -9.22 -7.41
CA SER A 255 3.58 -10.12 -6.29
C SER A 255 2.37 -11.03 -6.05
N TYR A 256 2.57 -12.09 -5.27
CA TYR A 256 1.50 -12.87 -4.67
C TYR A 256 1.86 -13.25 -3.24
N SER A 257 0.85 -13.31 -2.38
CA SER A 257 0.99 -13.72 -0.98
C SER A 257 0.17 -14.97 -0.70
N LYS A 258 0.61 -15.76 0.28
CA LYS A 258 -0.13 -16.90 0.81
C LYS A 258 -0.75 -16.49 2.14
N ASN A 259 -2.03 -16.78 2.32
CA ASN A 259 -2.75 -16.60 3.58
C ASN A 259 -2.54 -17.79 4.53
#